data_AF-A0A915XJZ2-F1
#
_entry.id   AF-A0A915XJZ2-F1
#
_cell.length_a   1.000
_cell.length_b   1.000
_cell.length_c   1.000
_cell.angle_alpha   90.00
_cell.angle_beta   90.00
_cell.angle_gamma   90.00
#
_symmetry.space_group_name_H-M   'P 1'
#
loop_
_entity.id
_entity.type
_entity.pdbx_description
1 polymer ?
#
loop_
_entity_poly.entity_id
_entity_poly.type
_entity_poly.pdbx_seq_one_letter_code
_entity_poly.pdbx_strand_id
1 'polypeptide(L)'
;MKHKRRDKAVYDEAKKFLISNTPDEITEEVIESYLSVPRPTPDALSLNKIYHRLLESAQNSNMKTGVIGGSIGGVDNLRQVLFGFDPNKVLEQYSDNDEELLDNIIKTLKPKGKIRRTPKSIWPKYCKTIISGAEFFWLFVISCGFQQVL
;
A
#
# COMPACT_ATOMS: atom_id res chain seq x y z
N MET A 1 3.23 -40.21 3.23
CA MET A 1 1.80 -40.37 2.83
C MET A 1 0.80 -40.24 3.99
N LYS A 2 1.10 -40.74 5.20
CA LYS A 2 0.17 -40.73 6.35
C LYS A 2 -0.15 -39.33 6.93
N HIS A 3 0.80 -38.40 6.90
CA HIS A 3 0.62 -37.01 7.37
C HIS A 3 -0.30 -36.21 6.43
N LYS A 4 -0.04 -36.22 5.12
CA LYS A 4 -0.87 -35.53 4.11
C LYS A 4 -2.36 -35.88 4.15
N ARG A 5 -2.71 -37.12 4.51
CA ARG A 5 -4.12 -37.55 4.70
C ARG A 5 -4.74 -37.00 5.99
N ARG A 6 -3.97 -36.95 7.08
CA ARG A 6 -4.41 -36.37 8.36
C ARG A 6 -4.57 -34.86 8.25
N ASP A 7 -3.62 -34.18 7.62
CA ASP A 7 -3.66 -32.73 7.42
C ASP A 7 -4.88 -32.32 6.60
N LYS A 8 -5.20 -33.10 5.55
CA LYS A 8 -6.42 -32.91 4.78
C LYS A 8 -7.68 -33.12 5.63
N ALA A 9 -7.75 -34.19 6.42
CA ALA A 9 -8.93 -34.45 7.26
C ALA A 9 -9.14 -33.36 8.32
N VAL A 10 -8.06 -32.86 8.93
CA VAL A 10 -8.12 -31.74 9.89
C VAL A 10 -8.57 -30.45 9.19
N TYR A 11 -8.04 -30.18 8.00
CA TYR A 11 -8.44 -29.03 7.19
C TYR A 11 -9.91 -29.06 6.81
N ASP A 12 -10.40 -30.21 6.33
CA ASP A 12 -11.80 -30.39 5.92
C ASP A 12 -12.75 -30.19 7.13
N GLU A 13 -12.37 -30.68 8.31
CA GLU A 13 -13.17 -30.51 9.53
C GLU A 13 -13.17 -29.06 10.02
N ALA A 14 -12.03 -28.37 9.95
CA ALA A 14 -11.93 -26.95 10.24
C ALA A 14 -12.79 -26.10 9.28
N LYS A 15 -12.81 -26.45 7.98
CA LYS A 15 -13.65 -25.76 6.97
C LYS A 15 -15.15 -25.93 7.28
N LYS A 16 -15.58 -27.15 7.62
CA LYS A 16 -16.98 -27.40 8.03
C LYS A 16 -17.36 -26.65 9.30
N PHE A 17 -16.46 -26.63 10.29
CA PHE A 17 -16.69 -25.88 11.52
C PHE A 17 -16.88 -24.39 11.22
N LEU A 18 -16.03 -23.80 10.36
CA LEU A 18 -16.14 -22.41 9.93
C LEU A 18 -17.50 -22.10 9.27
N ILE A 19 -17.91 -22.91 8.29
CA ILE A 19 -19.21 -22.74 7.60
C ILE A 19 -20.37 -22.83 8.60
N SER A 20 -20.31 -23.79 9.53
CA SER A 20 -21.41 -24.02 10.48
C SER A 20 -21.50 -22.97 11.60
N ASN A 21 -20.46 -22.13 11.78
CA ASN A 21 -20.35 -21.16 12.87
C ASN A 21 -20.21 -19.72 12.37
N THR A 22 -20.50 -19.46 11.10
CA THR A 22 -20.50 -18.11 10.52
C THR A 22 -21.91 -17.72 10.07
N PRO A 23 -22.20 -16.41 9.95
CA PRO A 23 -23.47 -15.93 9.42
C PRO A 23 -23.75 -16.46 8.01
N ASP A 24 -25.03 -16.55 7.62
CA ASP A 24 -25.47 -17.09 6.33
C ASP A 24 -24.83 -16.37 5.12
N GLU A 25 -24.36 -15.13 5.29
CA GLU A 25 -23.64 -14.37 4.27
C GLU A 25 -22.23 -14.90 3.97
N ILE A 26 -21.65 -15.74 4.84
CA ILE A 26 -20.32 -16.34 4.68
C ILE A 26 -20.46 -17.74 4.08
N THR A 27 -20.63 -17.79 2.76
CA THR A 27 -20.79 -19.05 2.03
C THR A 27 -19.46 -19.79 1.82
N GLU A 28 -19.53 -21.05 1.38
CA GLU A 28 -18.33 -21.81 1.01
C GLU A 28 -17.53 -21.10 -0.10
N GLU A 29 -18.21 -20.45 -1.05
CA GLU A 29 -17.57 -19.65 -2.11
C GLU A 29 -16.82 -18.45 -1.54
N VAL A 30 -17.38 -17.78 -0.51
CA VAL A 30 -16.69 -16.67 0.18
C VAL A 30 -15.41 -17.18 0.82
N ILE A 31 -15.48 -18.27 1.58
CA ILE A 31 -14.31 -18.88 2.23
C ILE A 31 -13.26 -19.30 1.20
N GLU A 32 -13.68 -19.95 0.12
CA GLU A 32 -12.77 -20.38 -0.95
C GLU A 32 -12.12 -19.18 -1.66
N SER A 33 -12.83 -18.07 -1.81
CA SER A 33 -12.27 -16.85 -2.42
C SER A 33 -11.07 -16.29 -1.63
N TYR A 34 -11.08 -16.39 -0.29
CA TYR A 34 -9.96 -15.99 0.57
C TYR A 34 -8.80 -16.98 0.55
N LEU A 35 -9.08 -18.25 0.25
CA LEU A 35 -8.07 -19.32 0.16
C LEU A 35 -7.41 -19.35 -1.22
N SER A 36 -8.11 -18.88 -2.24
CA SER A 36 -7.55 -18.66 -3.56
C SER A 36 -6.68 -17.40 -3.55
N VAL A 37 -5.41 -17.52 -3.95
CA VAL A 37 -4.59 -16.32 -4.22
C VAL A 37 -5.10 -15.74 -5.53
N PRO A 38 -5.71 -14.53 -5.54
CA PRO A 38 -6.16 -13.93 -6.78
C PRO A 38 -4.93 -13.72 -7.67
N ARG A 39 -4.99 -14.15 -8.93
CA ARG A 39 -3.92 -13.79 -9.87
C ARG A 39 -4.00 -12.27 -10.07
N PRO A 40 -2.94 -11.51 -9.74
CA PRO A 40 -2.94 -10.09 -10.03
C PRO A 40 -3.10 -9.90 -11.54
N THR A 41 -3.96 -8.95 -11.93
CA THR A 41 -4.00 -8.51 -13.33
C THR A 41 -2.64 -7.89 -13.70
N PRO A 42 -2.22 -7.95 -14.97
CA PRO A 42 -0.95 -7.34 -15.39
C PRO A 42 -0.81 -5.87 -14.99
N ASP A 43 -1.90 -5.09 -15.07
CA ASP A 43 -1.94 -3.68 -14.64
C ASP A 43 -1.70 -3.50 -13.12
N ALA A 44 -2.15 -4.47 -12.31
CA ALA A 44 -1.91 -4.49 -10.87
C ALA A 44 -0.44 -4.75 -10.49
N LEU A 45 0.42 -5.09 -11.46
CA LEU A 45 1.84 -5.35 -11.27
C LEU A 45 2.75 -4.20 -11.67
N SER A 46 2.22 -3.09 -12.21
CA SER A 46 3.08 -1.94 -12.54
C SER A 46 3.72 -1.35 -11.27
N LEU A 47 4.99 -0.95 -11.37
CA LEU A 47 5.74 -0.39 -10.24
C LEU A 47 4.99 0.79 -9.60
N ASN A 48 4.43 1.66 -10.43
CA ASN A 48 3.66 2.82 -9.97
C ASN A 48 2.40 2.41 -9.20
N LYS A 49 1.71 1.35 -9.63
CA LYS A 49 0.51 0.86 -8.94
C LYS A 49 0.83 0.19 -7.61
N ILE A 50 1.95 -0.55 -7.55
CA ILE A 50 2.42 -1.15 -6.30
C ILE A 50 2.85 -0.05 -5.31
N TYR A 51 3.61 0.95 -5.78
CA TYR A 51 4.00 2.09 -4.97
C TYR A 51 2.78 2.87 -4.47
N HIS A 52 1.81 3.17 -5.34
CA HIS A 52 0.52 3.75 -4.97
C HIS A 52 -0.18 2.99 -3.84
N ARG A 53 -0.32 1.67 -3.98
CA ARG A 53 -0.97 0.81 -2.96
C ARG A 53 -0.20 0.79 -1.63
N LEU A 54 1.13 0.84 -1.67
CA LEU A 54 1.95 0.98 -0.46
C LEU A 54 1.62 2.28 0.27
N LEU A 55 1.55 3.41 -0.47
CA LEU A 55 1.24 4.72 0.10
C LEU A 55 -0.21 4.81 0.59
N GLU A 56 -1.14 4.19 -0.11
CA GLU A 56 -2.54 4.04 0.30
C GLU A 56 -2.64 3.29 1.63
N SER A 57 -1.97 2.14 1.73
CA SER A 57 -1.90 1.35 2.96
C SER A 57 -1.27 2.13 4.10
N ALA A 58 -0.20 2.86 3.83
CA ALA A 58 0.43 3.74 4.81
C ALA A 58 -0.53 4.86 5.27
N GLN A 59 -1.29 5.46 4.36
CA GLN A 59 -2.29 6.48 4.67
C GLN A 59 -3.42 5.92 5.54
N ASN A 60 -3.84 4.67 5.30
CA ASN A 60 -4.95 4.04 6.01
C ASN A 60 -4.58 3.60 7.44
N SER A 61 -3.35 3.84 7.90
CA SER A 61 -2.89 3.47 9.24
C SER A 61 -3.22 4.51 10.32
N ASN A 62 -3.88 4.08 11.39
CA ASN A 62 -4.16 4.89 12.58
C ASN A 62 -4.85 6.23 12.23
N MET A 63 -4.34 7.34 12.76
CA MET A 63 -4.87 8.69 12.53
C MET A 63 -4.58 9.26 11.12
N LYS A 64 -3.81 8.56 10.28
CA LYS A 64 -3.40 9.10 8.96
C LYS A 64 -4.56 9.18 7.97
N THR A 65 -5.57 8.33 8.10
CA THR A 65 -6.77 8.37 7.24
C THR A 65 -7.46 9.74 7.34
N GLY A 66 -7.63 10.26 8.56
CA GLY A 66 -8.23 11.58 8.78
C GLY A 66 -7.27 12.74 8.50
N VAL A 67 -6.00 12.64 8.94
CA VAL A 67 -5.05 13.76 8.86
C VAL A 67 -4.46 13.94 7.47
N ILE A 68 -4.12 12.85 6.78
CA ILE A 68 -3.63 12.87 5.41
C ILE A 68 -4.82 12.73 4.47
N GLY A 69 -5.50 11.58 4.48
CA GLY A 69 -6.60 11.32 3.54
C GLY A 69 -7.68 12.40 3.58
N GLY A 70 -8.12 12.81 4.77
CA GLY A 70 -9.12 13.87 4.94
C GLY A 70 -8.65 15.28 4.53
N SER A 71 -7.35 15.59 4.61
CA SER A 71 -6.85 16.93 4.30
C SER A 71 -6.58 17.14 2.81
N ILE A 72 -6.18 16.09 2.09
CA ILE A 72 -5.94 16.13 0.64
C ILE A 72 -7.02 15.42 -0.18
N GLY A 73 -8.03 14.82 0.44
CA GLY A 73 -9.10 14.11 -0.27
C GLY A 73 -8.70 12.74 -0.81
N GLY A 74 -7.76 12.07 -0.14
CA GLY A 74 -7.26 10.73 -0.49
C GLY A 74 -5.89 10.74 -1.17
N VAL A 75 -5.26 9.57 -1.17
CA VAL A 75 -3.88 9.38 -1.65
C VAL A 75 -3.75 9.67 -3.14
N ASP A 76 -4.81 9.44 -3.93
CA ASP A 76 -4.83 9.65 -5.38
C ASP A 76 -4.48 11.09 -5.77
N ASN A 77 -4.82 12.08 -4.92
CA ASN A 77 -4.48 13.46 -5.21
C ASN A 77 -2.96 13.73 -5.14
N LEU A 78 -2.18 12.87 -4.46
CA LEU A 78 -0.72 12.96 -4.51
C LEU A 78 -0.14 12.67 -5.91
N ARG A 79 -0.92 12.11 -6.84
CA ARG A 79 -0.47 11.77 -8.20
C ARG A 79 0.28 12.91 -8.89
N GLN A 80 -0.18 14.15 -8.72
CA GLN A 80 0.43 15.32 -9.36
C GLN A 80 1.76 15.76 -8.73
N VAL A 81 1.96 15.46 -7.45
CA VAL A 81 3.21 15.76 -6.72
C VAL A 81 4.20 14.58 -6.85
N LEU A 82 3.69 13.36 -7.00
CA LEU A 82 4.46 12.13 -7.06
C LEU A 82 4.60 11.59 -8.49
N PHE A 83 4.47 12.44 -9.51
CA PHE A 83 4.74 12.10 -10.91
C PHE A 83 3.98 10.88 -11.45
N GLY A 84 2.72 10.70 -11.07
CA GLY A 84 1.98 9.49 -11.43
C GLY A 84 2.33 8.27 -10.58
N PHE A 85 2.85 8.49 -9.36
CA PHE A 85 3.44 7.49 -8.48
C PHE A 85 4.65 6.79 -9.09
N ASP A 86 5.53 7.54 -9.75
CA ASP A 86 6.80 7.03 -10.28
C ASP A 86 7.90 7.17 -9.22
N PRO A 87 8.35 6.09 -8.57
CA PRO A 87 9.32 6.18 -7.48
C PRO A 87 10.68 6.73 -7.95
N ASN A 88 11.08 6.48 -9.20
CA ASN A 88 12.35 6.98 -9.72
C ASN A 88 12.32 8.51 -9.85
N LYS A 89 11.23 9.05 -10.38
CA LYS A 89 11.05 10.51 -10.49
C LYS A 89 10.87 11.19 -9.14
N VAL A 90 10.23 10.51 -8.18
CA VAL A 90 10.15 10.99 -6.80
C VAL A 90 11.54 11.15 -6.19
N LEU A 91 12.43 10.16 -6.36
CA LEU A 91 13.82 10.26 -5.87
C LEU A 91 14.66 11.26 -6.66
N GLU A 92 14.48 11.35 -7.98
CA GLU A 92 15.15 12.36 -8.79
C GLU A 92 14.79 13.78 -8.34
N GLN A 93 13.52 14.02 -8.02
CA GLN A 93 13.06 15.34 -7.58
C GLN A 93 13.42 15.67 -6.13
N TYR A 94 13.23 14.72 -5.21
CA TYR A 94 13.26 15.01 -3.77
C TYR A 94 14.45 14.37 -3.06
N SER A 95 15.09 13.35 -3.64
CA SER A 95 16.16 12.57 -2.99
C SER A 95 15.74 12.14 -1.58
N ASP A 96 16.47 12.54 -0.54
CA ASP A 96 16.18 12.29 0.87
C ASP A 96 15.44 13.45 1.58
N ASN A 97 15.01 14.48 0.83
CA ASN A 97 14.45 15.71 1.37
C ASN A 97 12.92 15.63 1.56
N ASP A 98 12.49 15.02 2.67
CA ASP A 98 11.08 14.91 3.02
C ASP A 98 10.40 16.26 3.36
N GLU A 99 11.17 17.29 3.71
CA GLU A 99 10.66 18.64 3.96
C GLU A 99 10.26 19.36 2.67
N GLU A 100 11.08 19.26 1.62
CA GLU A 100 10.76 19.81 0.30
C GLU A 100 9.55 19.12 -0.32
N LEU A 101 9.42 17.80 -0.15
CA LEU A 101 8.21 17.07 -0.53
C LEU A 101 6.98 17.66 0.18
N LEU A 102 7.06 17.87 1.49
CA LEU A 102 5.95 18.47 2.25
C LEU A 102 5.61 19.88 1.75
N ASP A 103 6.61 20.70 1.44
CA ASP A 103 6.41 22.04 0.87
C ASP A 103 5.68 21.99 -0.47
N ASN A 104 6.08 21.07 -1.35
CA ASN A 104 5.45 20.91 -2.65
C ASN A 104 4.00 20.39 -2.53
N ILE A 105 3.75 19.45 -1.60
CA ILE A 105 2.39 19.02 -1.26
C ILE A 105 1.54 20.21 -0.81
N ILE A 106 2.04 21.04 0.11
CA ILE A 106 1.28 22.19 0.62
C ILE A 106 0.99 23.19 -0.49
N LYS A 107 2.00 23.50 -1.32
CA LYS A 107 1.87 24.45 -2.43
C LYS A 107 0.88 23.98 -3.48
N THR A 108 0.93 22.70 -3.85
CA THR A 108 0.22 22.15 -4.99
C THR A 108 -1.20 21.67 -4.61
N LEU A 109 -1.35 21.02 -3.46
CA LEU A 109 -2.61 20.40 -3.05
C LEU A 109 -3.43 21.24 -2.07
N LYS A 110 -2.82 22.24 -1.42
CA LYS A 110 -3.44 23.11 -0.42
C LYS A 110 -4.25 22.29 0.62
N PRO A 111 -3.61 21.38 1.37
CA PRO A 111 -4.31 20.48 2.28
C PRO A 111 -5.12 21.26 3.33
N LYS A 112 -6.31 20.74 3.66
CA LYS A 112 -7.20 21.35 4.66
C LYS A 112 -6.68 21.11 6.08
N GLY A 113 -6.93 22.07 6.97
CA GLY A 113 -6.59 21.97 8.38
C GLY A 113 -5.14 22.33 8.70
N LYS A 114 -4.73 22.09 9.95
CA LYS A 114 -3.41 22.51 10.45
C LYS A 114 -2.32 21.49 10.10
N ILE A 115 -1.33 21.92 9.32
CA ILE A 115 -0.17 21.11 8.96
C ILE A 115 0.94 21.33 9.99
N ARG A 116 1.19 20.31 10.82
CA ARG A 116 2.27 20.34 11.82
C ARG A 116 3.57 19.81 11.21
N ARG A 117 4.65 20.59 11.30
CA ARG A 117 5.96 20.29 10.72
C ARG A 117 6.98 19.67 11.66
N THR A 118 6.65 19.51 12.96
CA THR A 118 7.61 18.90 13.88
C THR A 118 7.91 17.46 13.48
N PRO A 119 9.15 16.95 13.63
CA PRO A 119 9.56 15.64 13.07
C PRO A 119 8.70 14.45 13.51
N LYS A 120 8.06 14.54 14.69
CA LYS A 120 7.18 13.49 15.23
C LYS A 120 5.73 13.57 14.73
N SER A 121 5.37 14.63 14.01
CA SER A 121 4.04 14.87 13.46
C SER A 121 3.73 13.93 12.28
N ILE A 122 2.45 13.79 11.98
CA ILE A 122 1.95 12.85 10.98
C ILE A 122 2.45 13.20 9.57
N TRP A 123 2.43 14.48 9.19
CA TRP A 123 2.83 14.93 7.87
C TRP A 123 4.31 14.64 7.54
N PRO A 124 5.28 15.07 8.36
CA PRO A 124 6.68 14.70 8.15
C PRO A 124 6.91 13.18 8.14
N LYS A 125 6.31 12.43 9.06
CA LYS A 125 6.41 10.96 9.07
C LYS A 125 5.89 10.33 7.78
N TYR A 126 4.80 10.87 7.24
CA TYR A 126 4.22 10.36 6.01
C TYR A 126 5.10 10.73 4.80
N CYS A 127 5.68 11.93 4.74
CA CYS A 127 6.64 12.31 3.71
C CYS A 127 7.88 11.40 3.74
N LYS A 128 8.42 11.09 4.92
CA LYS A 128 9.47 10.07 5.06
C LYS A 128 9.05 8.70 4.55
N THR A 129 7.81 8.30 4.81
CA THR A 129 7.27 7.03 4.28
C THR A 129 7.22 7.04 2.76
N ILE A 130 6.85 8.17 2.14
CA ILE A 130 6.84 8.33 0.68
C ILE A 130 8.25 8.16 0.12
N ILE A 131 9.23 8.88 0.66
CA ILE A 131 10.63 8.82 0.22
C ILE A 131 11.23 7.43 0.42
N SER A 132 11.16 6.87 1.64
CA SER A 132 11.70 5.52 1.91
C SER A 132 11.01 4.44 1.09
N GLY A 133 9.72 4.60 0.78
CA GLY A 133 9.02 3.70 -0.12
C GLY A 133 9.56 3.77 -1.55
N ALA A 134 9.88 4.97 -2.05
CA ALA A 134 10.49 5.14 -3.36
C ALA A 134 11.91 4.55 -3.41
N GLU A 135 12.73 4.80 -2.38
CA GLU A 135 14.08 4.21 -2.24
C GLU A 135 14.02 2.68 -2.25
N PHE A 136 13.07 2.08 -1.52
CA PHE A 136 12.87 0.64 -1.50
C PHE A 136 12.61 0.09 -2.91
N PHE A 137 11.72 0.71 -3.69
CA PHE A 137 11.42 0.25 -5.04
C PHE A 137 12.58 0.47 -6.01
N TRP A 138 13.30 1.58 -5.89
CA TRP A 138 14.50 1.85 -6.68
C TRP A 138 15.59 0.79 -6.43
N LEU A 139 15.89 0.50 -5.15
CA LEU A 139 16.84 -0.56 -4.78
C LEU A 139 16.39 -1.94 -5.26
N PHE A 140 15.09 -2.24 -5.17
CA PHE A 140 14.54 -3.52 -5.59
C PHE A 140 14.71 -3.76 -7.09
N VAL A 141 14.44 -2.73 -7.92
CA VAL A 141 14.60 -2.81 -9.38
C VAL A 141 16.07 -3.03 -9.75
N ILE A 142 16.99 -2.30 -9.10
CA ILE A 142 18.44 -2.39 -9.37
C ILE A 142 19.01 -3.73 -8.89
N SER A 143 18.69 -4.16 -7.67
CA SER A 143 19.33 -5.30 -7.02
C SER A 143 18.83 -6.64 -7.55
N CYS A 144 17.59 -6.73 -8.01
CA CYS A 144 17.03 -7.97 -8.55
C CYS A 144 17.22 -8.15 -10.06
N GLY A 145 17.85 -7.18 -10.76
CA GLY A 145 18.07 -7.29 -12.21
C GLY A 145 16.75 -7.37 -12.99
N PHE A 146 15.69 -6.72 -12.51
CA PHE A 146 14.41 -6.58 -13.23
C PHE A 146 14.56 -5.54 -14.36
N GLN A 147 15.48 -5.79 -15.30
CA GLN A 147 15.39 -5.18 -16.62
C GLN A 147 14.54 -6.11 -17.48
N GLN A 148 13.36 -5.61 -17.86
CA GLN A 148 12.41 -6.18 -18.83
C GLN A 148 11.53 -7.36 -18.35
N VAL A 149 10.62 -7.12 -17.39
CA VAL A 149 9.27 -7.74 -17.46
C VAL A 149 8.23 -6.82 -16.80
N LEU A 150 8.06 -5.60 -17.32
CA LEU A 150 6.84 -4.78 -17.21
C LEU A 150 6.71 -3.95 -18.48
#